data_AF-A0A239FUU7-F1
#
_entry.id   AF-A0A239FUU7-F1
#
_cell.length_a   1.000
_cell.length_b   1.000
_cell.length_c   1.000
_cell.angle_alpha   90.00
_cell.angle_beta   90.00
_cell.angle_gamma   90.00
#
_symmetry.space_group_name_H-M   'P 1'
#
loop_
_entity.id
_entity.type
_entity.pdbx_description
1 polymer ?
#
loop_
_entity_poly.entity_id
_entity_poly.type
_entity_poly.pdbx_seq_one_letter_code
_entity_poly.pdbx_strand_id
1 'polypeptide(L)'
;MADEPLKAHFVADPIELPDGRRVQVSAYSDGSIRFRVDGLPYVLTEACLSGNPERDKAILKISPGKQGSAAAYNYVDELKRKQG
;
A
#
# COMPACT_ATOMS: atom_id res chain seq x y z
N MET A 1 -21.33 -14.27 12.15
CA MET A 1 -21.59 -14.25 10.70
C MET A 1 -20.22 -14.07 10.06
N ALA A 2 -19.73 -15.03 9.29
CA ALA A 2 -18.49 -14.84 8.55
C ALA A 2 -18.82 -13.86 7.43
N ASP A 3 -18.32 -12.62 7.51
CA ASP A 3 -18.45 -11.68 6.40
C ASP A 3 -17.81 -12.32 5.17
N GLU A 4 -18.65 -12.60 4.18
CA GLU A 4 -18.22 -13.05 2.88
C GLU A 4 -17.14 -12.07 2.39
N PRO A 5 -15.98 -12.54 1.89
CA PRO A 5 -14.89 -11.65 1.55
C PRO A 5 -15.38 -10.63 0.53
N LEU A 6 -15.37 -9.34 0.93
CA LEU A 6 -15.74 -8.20 0.08
C LEU A 6 -15.11 -8.41 -1.30
N LYS A 7 -15.95 -8.65 -2.30
CA LYS A 7 -15.52 -8.83 -3.68
C LYS A 7 -15.30 -7.45 -4.27
N ALA A 8 -14.10 -7.20 -4.81
CA ALA A 8 -13.83 -5.94 -5.50
C ALA A 8 -14.77 -5.82 -6.70
N HIS A 9 -15.43 -4.67 -6.81
CA HIS A 9 -16.25 -4.33 -7.98
C HIS A 9 -15.35 -3.94 -9.16
N PHE A 10 -14.21 -3.33 -8.87
CA PHE A 10 -13.20 -2.97 -9.86
C PHE A 10 -11.81 -3.39 -9.37
N VAL A 11 -11.01 -3.94 -10.29
CA VAL A 11 -9.60 -4.28 -10.05
C VAL A 11 -8.81 -3.79 -11.26
N ALA A 12 -7.87 -2.89 -11.02
CA ALA A 12 -6.95 -2.44 -12.07
C ALA A 12 -5.88 -3.50 -12.35
N ASP A 13 -5.37 -3.52 -13.58
CA ASP A 13 -4.14 -4.25 -13.88
C ASP A 13 -2.99 -3.71 -13.02
N PRO A 14 -2.13 -4.58 -12.46
CA PRO A 14 -1.02 -4.13 -11.64
C PRO A 14 -0.02 -3.27 -12.45
N ILE A 15 0.42 -2.17 -11.85
CA ILE A 15 1.50 -1.34 -12.36
C ILE A 15 2.82 -1.90 -11.85
N GLU A 16 3.76 -2.20 -12.76
CA GLU A 16 5.11 -2.60 -12.41
C GLU A 16 5.99 -1.37 -12.16
N LEU A 17 6.64 -1.33 -11.00
CA LEU A 17 7.56 -0.26 -10.60
C LEU A 17 8.98 -0.56 -11.11
N PRO A 18 9.86 0.46 -11.22
CA PRO A 18 11.22 0.27 -11.72
C PRO A 18 12.09 -0.73 -10.93
N ASP A 19 11.73 -1.03 -9.68
CA ASP A 19 12.41 -2.02 -8.85
C ASP A 19 11.75 -3.41 -8.88
N GLY A 20 10.83 -3.63 -9.82
CA GLY A 20 10.13 -4.90 -10.05
C GLY A 20 8.94 -5.15 -9.12
N ARG A 21 8.67 -4.28 -8.13
CA ARG A 21 7.47 -4.38 -7.30
C ARG A 21 6.22 -4.07 -8.12
N ARG A 22 5.08 -4.68 -7.78
CA ARG A 22 3.80 -4.33 -8.38
C ARG A 22 2.89 -3.59 -7.42
N VAL A 23 2.11 -2.65 -7.96
CA VAL A 23 1.04 -1.94 -7.26
C VAL A 23 -0.27 -2.21 -7.97
N GLN A 24 -1.28 -2.68 -7.24
CA GLN A 24 -2.63 -2.90 -7.74
C GLN A 24 -3.64 -2.12 -6.91
N VAL A 25 -4.61 -1.50 -7.59
CA VAL A 25 -5.73 -0.78 -6.98
C VAL A 25 -7.01 -1.58 -7.17
N SER A 26 -7.81 -1.67 -6.12
CA SER A 26 -9.15 -2.27 -6.16
C SER A 26 -10.15 -1.36 -5.48
N ALA A 27 -11.36 -1.27 -6.02
CA ALA A 27 -12.47 -0.53 -5.42
C ALA A 27 -13.65 -1.47 -5.14
N TYR A 28 -14.32 -1.25 -4.02
CA TYR A 28 -15.41 -2.09 -3.52
C TYR A 28 -16.74 -1.33 -3.55
N SER A 29 -17.84 -2.06 -3.48
CA SER A 29 -19.20 -1.48 -3.54
C SER A 29 -19.54 -0.60 -2.34
N ASP A 30 -18.82 -0.74 -1.23
CA ASP A 30 -18.96 0.11 -0.03
C ASP A 30 -18.18 1.44 -0.15
N GLY A 31 -17.56 1.70 -1.30
CA GLY A 31 -16.75 2.89 -1.55
C GLY A 31 -15.31 2.80 -1.04
N SER A 32 -14.92 1.69 -0.40
CA SER A 32 -13.54 1.49 0.03
C SER A 32 -12.60 1.25 -1.15
N ILE A 33 -11.34 1.67 -1.00
CA ILE A 33 -10.27 1.49 -1.99
C ILE A 33 -9.12 0.76 -1.31
N ARG A 34 -8.61 -0.30 -1.94
CA ARG A 34 -7.46 -1.07 -1.46
C ARG A 34 -6.29 -0.95 -2.42
N PHE A 35 -5.13 -0.67 -1.85
CA PHE A 35 -3.84 -0.73 -2.53
C PHE A 35 -3.12 -2.01 -2.11
N ARG A 36 -2.72 -2.83 -3.08
CA ARG A 36 -1.84 -3.98 -2.89
C ARG A 36 -0.49 -3.64 -3.45
N VAL A 37 0.54 -3.70 -2.61
CA VAL A 37 1.92 -3.36 -2.98
C VAL A 37 2.84 -4.52 -2.58
N ASP A 38 3.67 -4.97 -3.52
CA ASP A 38 4.65 -6.04 -3.25
C ASP A 38 5.82 -5.55 -2.38
N GLY A 39 6.52 -6.50 -1.75
CA GLY A 39 7.76 -6.19 -1.01
C GLY A 39 7.53 -5.58 0.38
N LEU A 40 6.79 -6.28 1.24
CA LEU A 40 6.64 -5.95 2.66
C LEU A 40 8.01 -5.94 3.38
N PRO A 41 8.18 -5.16 4.47
CA PRO A 41 7.19 -4.35 5.17
C PRO A 41 7.09 -2.90 4.66
N TYR A 42 5.92 -2.29 4.86
CA TYR A 42 5.68 -0.87 4.66
C TYR A 42 5.12 -0.21 5.91
N VAL A 43 5.29 1.11 5.96
CA VAL A 43 4.77 1.96 7.01
C VAL A 43 3.97 3.11 6.43
N LEU A 44 2.86 3.47 7.06
CA LEU A 44 2.12 4.67 6.71
C LEU A 44 2.89 5.89 7.24
N THR A 45 3.36 6.74 6.34
CA THR A 45 4.14 7.95 6.67
C THR A 45 3.35 9.24 6.50
N GLU A 46 2.23 9.21 5.78
CA GLU A 46 1.32 10.35 5.59
C GLU A 46 -0.10 9.85 5.38
N ALA A 47 -1.07 10.51 6.02
CA ALA A 47 -2.50 10.21 5.88
C ALA A 47 -3.32 11.51 6.00
N CYS A 48 -3.67 12.09 4.86
CA CYS A 48 -4.60 13.21 4.76
C CYS A 48 -5.95 12.64 4.31
N LEU A 49 -6.89 12.45 5.24
CA LEU A 49 -8.17 11.76 4.98
C LEU A 49 -9.40 12.65 5.23
N SER A 50 -9.19 13.89 5.66
CA SER A 50 -10.25 14.85 5.97
C SER A 50 -10.00 16.17 5.24
N GLY A 51 -11.07 16.84 4.84
CA GLY A 51 -11.02 18.11 4.11
C GLY A 51 -12.36 18.40 3.44
N ASN A 52 -12.37 19.38 2.55
CA ASN A 52 -13.50 19.65 1.67
C ASN A 52 -13.54 18.60 0.55
N PRO A 53 -14.57 17.74 0.46
CA PRO A 53 -14.63 16.65 -0.51
C PRO A 53 -14.60 17.12 -1.98
N GLU A 54 -15.02 18.35 -2.27
CA GLU A 54 -15.08 18.90 -3.62
C GLU A 54 -13.74 19.50 -4.09
N ARG A 55 -12.84 19.81 -3.15
CA ARG A 55 -11.60 20.55 -3.44
C ARG A 55 -10.36 19.77 -3.09
N ASP A 56 -10.40 19.05 -1.98
CA ASP A 56 -9.25 18.35 -1.45
C ASP A 56 -9.14 16.94 -2.04
N LYS A 57 -8.03 16.27 -1.72
CA LYS A 57 -7.76 14.90 -2.14
C LYS A 57 -7.32 14.11 -0.91
N ALA A 58 -7.77 12.86 -0.84
CA ALA A 58 -7.22 11.93 0.12
C ALA A 58 -5.79 11.56 -0.30
N ILE A 59 -4.84 11.66 0.62
CA ILE A 59 -3.43 11.32 0.38
C ILE A 59 -3.02 10.24 1.37
N LEU A 60 -2.47 9.14 0.86
CA LEU A 60 -1.85 8.07 1.62
C LEU A 60 -0.44 7.86 1.09
N LYS A 61 0.56 7.94 1.97
CA LYS A 61 1.95 7.65 1.62
C LYS A 61 2.46 6.49 2.46
N ILE A 62 2.95 5.45 1.79
CA ILE A 62 3.65 4.34 2.44
C ILE A 62 5.13 4.32 2.05
N SER A 63 5.98 3.87 2.97
CA SER A 63 7.43 3.78 2.74
C SER A 63 7.96 2.42 3.19
N PRO A 64 8.85 1.76 2.42
CA PRO A 64 9.57 0.59 2.92
C PRO A 64 10.53 1.05 4.03
N GLY A 65 10.69 0.25 5.08
CA GLY A 65 11.45 0.63 6.28
C GLY A 65 12.83 1.24 5.96
N LYS A 66 13.08 2.46 6.47
CA LYS A 66 14.37 3.20 6.62
C LYS A 66 14.15 4.70 6.88
N GLN A 67 12.98 5.26 6.54
CA GLN A 67 12.64 6.68 6.78
C GLN A 67 11.89 6.89 8.11
N GLY A 68 12.51 6.52 9.24
CA GLY A 68 12.02 6.90 10.57
C GLY A 68 10.79 6.14 11.09
N SER A 69 10.45 4.99 10.52
CA SER A 69 9.35 4.16 11.02
C SER A 69 9.83 2.84 11.65
N ALA A 70 9.23 2.51 12.79
CA ALA A 70 9.57 1.37 13.64
C ALA A 70 9.25 -0.01 13.02
N ALA A 71 8.68 -0.09 11.81
CA ALA A 71 8.56 -1.38 11.11
C ALA A 71 9.90 -1.85 10.49
N ALA A 72 10.97 -1.08 10.66
CA ALA A 72 12.31 -1.51 10.29
C ALA A 72 12.93 -2.40 11.39
N TYR A 73 12.51 -3.65 11.44
CA TYR A 73 13.49 -4.73 11.61
C TYR A 73 13.71 -5.37 10.22
N ASN A 74 14.76 -4.87 9.56
CA ASN A 74 15.68 -5.61 8.68
C ASN A 74 15.22 -6.27 7.36
N TYR A 75 14.10 -5.95 6.71
CA TYR A 75 13.85 -6.58 5.39
C TYR A 75 14.88 -6.17 4.30
N VAL A 76 15.27 -4.89 4.24
CA VAL A 76 16.30 -4.43 3.29
C VAL A 76 17.68 -5.03 3.62
N ASP A 77 17.95 -5.26 4.90
CA ASP A 77 19.23 -5.84 5.34
C ASP A 77 19.22 -7.38 5.18
N GLU A 78 18.06 -8.03 5.26
CA GLU A 78 17.85 -9.43 4.85
C GLU A 78 17.98 -9.62 3.34
N LEU A 79 17.43 -8.72 2.53
CA LEU A 79 17.61 -8.74 1.07
C LEU A 79 19.09 -8.62 0.69
N LYS A 80 19.85 -7.75 1.38
CA LYS A 80 21.30 -7.65 1.19
C LYS A 80 22.05 -8.92 1.62
N ARG A 81 21.61 -9.60 2.69
CA ARG A 81 22.20 -10.87 3.13
C ARG A 81 21.96 -12.05 2.18
N LYS A 82 20.86 -12.06 1.44
CA LYS A 82 20.54 -13.14 0.49
C LYS A 82 21.23 -13.00 -0.87
N GLN A 83 21.88 -11.87 -1.14
CA GLN A 83 22.54 -11.58 -2.41
C GLN A 83 24.08 -11.63 -2.33
N GLY A 84 24.65 -11.98 -1.17
CA GLY A 84 26.08 -12.24 -0.97
C GLY A 84 26.32 -13.66 -0.49
#